data_AF-A0A9D6XLL9-F1
#
_entry.id   AF-A0A9D6XLL9-F1
#
_cell.length_a   1.000
_cell.length_b   1.000
_cell.length_c   1.000
_cell.angle_alpha   90.00
_cell.angle_beta   90.00
_cell.angle_gamma   90.00
#
_symmetry.space_group_name_H-M   'P 1'
#
loop_
_entity.id
_entity.type
_entity.pdbx_description
1 polymer ?
#
loop_
_entity_poly.entity_id
_entity_poly.type
_entity_poly.pdbx_seq_one_letter_code
_entity_poly.pdbx_strand_id
1 'polypeptide(L)'
;MIRMEGYRTADGGLLVPYDNAEEYFAAHLEAAELLDEAAPRITLPTDGSRLEVVLDFGRPLGPASMVETVIVNPDTLTTFARRPKRNGPSRVVVLEGDPPQISTFVVVGKPLGPGQYRLVTAYVGTTAPGEPWAEKDVHARDERSLPFWCGHALVWRPDMGEVFTSTWRNELAKLGV
;
A
#
# COMPACT_ATOMS: atom_id res chain seq x y z
N MET A 1 20.66 5.25 -2.12
CA MET A 1 20.49 5.98 -3.41
C MET A 1 19.77 5.06 -4.38
N ILE A 2 18.82 5.56 -5.17
CA ILE A 2 18.05 4.71 -6.10
C ILE A 2 18.90 4.40 -7.32
N ARG A 3 18.87 3.14 -7.77
CA ARG A 3 19.58 2.73 -8.98
C ARG A 3 18.68 2.94 -10.19
N MET A 4 18.93 4.01 -10.94
CA MET A 4 18.20 4.28 -12.19
C MET A 4 18.42 3.20 -13.26
N GLU A 5 19.54 2.48 -13.18
CA GLU A 5 19.84 1.32 -14.03
C GLU A 5 18.98 0.08 -13.70
N GLY A 6 18.27 0.11 -12.57
CA GLY A 6 17.39 -0.96 -12.09
C GLY A 6 18.00 -1.89 -11.06
N TYR A 7 17.16 -2.81 -10.57
CA TYR A 7 17.48 -3.79 -9.54
C TYR A 7 17.33 -5.20 -10.08
N ARG A 8 18.38 -6.02 -9.97
CA ARG A 8 18.36 -7.40 -10.47
C ARG A 8 17.58 -8.31 -9.54
N THR A 9 16.72 -9.15 -10.14
CA THR A 9 15.90 -10.12 -9.42
C THR A 9 16.58 -11.50 -9.32
N ALA A 10 16.03 -12.39 -8.49
CA ALA A 10 16.60 -13.72 -8.22
C ALA A 10 16.73 -14.58 -9.49
N ASP A 11 15.79 -14.41 -10.42
CA ASP A 11 15.71 -15.08 -11.71
C ASP A 11 16.50 -14.36 -12.83
N GLY A 12 17.31 -13.35 -12.49
CA GLY A 12 18.09 -12.58 -13.44
C GLY A 12 17.31 -11.49 -14.19
N GLY A 13 16.02 -11.32 -13.88
CA GLY A 13 15.21 -10.22 -14.39
C GLY A 13 15.58 -8.85 -13.83
N LEU A 14 14.84 -7.82 -14.23
CA LEU A 14 15.12 -6.43 -13.88
C LEU A 14 13.88 -5.65 -13.45
N LEU A 15 13.96 -5.03 -12.27
CA LEU A 15 13.04 -3.99 -11.81
C LEU A 15 13.59 -2.62 -12.18
N VAL A 16 12.92 -1.92 -13.09
CA VAL A 16 13.34 -0.63 -13.64
C VAL A 16 12.50 0.48 -12.99
N PRO A 17 13.10 1.43 -12.24
CA PRO A 17 12.39 2.60 -11.74
C PRO A 17 11.84 3.49 -12.87
N TYR A 18 10.92 4.39 -12.56
CA TYR A 18 10.59 5.49 -13.49
C TYR A 18 11.76 6.48 -13.59
N ASP A 19 11.84 7.22 -14.69
CA ASP A 19 12.91 8.22 -14.90
C ASP A 19 12.91 9.32 -13.83
N ASN A 20 11.76 9.57 -13.19
CA ASN A 20 11.59 10.48 -12.07
C ASN A 20 11.49 9.76 -10.71
N ALA A 21 11.98 8.52 -10.61
CA ALA A 21 11.90 7.73 -9.38
C ALA A 21 12.57 8.45 -8.20
N GLU A 22 13.64 9.19 -8.43
CA GLU A 22 14.26 10.00 -7.37
C GLU A 22 13.28 10.96 -6.71
N GLU A 23 12.40 11.63 -7.47
CA GLU A 23 11.37 12.51 -6.91
C GLU A 23 10.29 11.70 -6.15
N TYR A 24 9.91 10.54 -6.69
CA TYR A 24 8.88 9.68 -6.10
C TYR A 24 9.31 9.04 -4.78
N PHE A 25 10.59 8.67 -4.69
CA PHE A 25 11.21 8.03 -3.54
C PHE A 25 12.04 9.00 -2.68
N ALA A 26 12.18 10.27 -3.04
CA ALA A 26 12.82 11.29 -2.19
C ALA A 26 12.11 11.40 -0.84
N ALA A 27 10.81 11.11 -0.78
CA ALA A 27 10.03 11.04 0.45
C ALA A 27 10.25 9.72 1.24
N HIS A 28 10.96 8.74 0.67
CA HIS A 28 11.11 7.38 1.15
C HIS A 28 12.53 6.83 0.86
N LEU A 29 13.58 7.57 1.24
CA LEU A 29 14.97 7.18 0.98
C LEU A 29 15.31 5.77 1.52
N GLU A 30 14.71 5.39 2.65
CA GLU A 30 14.82 4.07 3.26
C GLU A 30 14.34 2.94 2.31
N ALA A 31 13.35 3.21 1.46
CA ALA A 31 12.87 2.24 0.49
C ALA A 31 13.92 1.89 -0.58
N ALA A 32 14.81 2.83 -0.91
CA ALA A 32 15.86 2.59 -1.91
C ALA A 32 16.91 1.58 -1.43
N GLU A 33 17.26 1.63 -0.14
CA GLU A 33 18.20 0.69 0.48
C GLU A 33 17.57 -0.69 0.63
N LEU A 34 16.29 -0.73 1.02
CA LEU A 34 15.53 -1.97 1.11
C LEU A 34 15.34 -2.64 -0.25
N LEU A 35 15.26 -1.88 -1.34
CA LEU A 35 15.17 -2.44 -2.70
C LEU A 35 16.43 -3.23 -3.10
N ASP A 36 17.62 -2.80 -2.68
CA ASP A 36 18.87 -3.53 -2.97
C ASP A 36 18.90 -4.90 -2.28
N GLU A 37 18.34 -5.02 -1.07
CA GLU A 37 18.20 -6.28 -0.34
C GLU A 37 16.99 -7.10 -0.80
N ALA A 38 15.91 -6.43 -1.21
CA ALA A 38 14.67 -7.06 -1.65
C ALA A 38 14.79 -7.72 -3.02
N ALA A 39 15.34 -7.02 -4.02
CA ALA A 39 15.30 -7.46 -5.40
C ALA A 39 15.88 -8.87 -5.62
N PRO A 40 17.04 -9.25 -5.04
CA PRO A 40 17.59 -10.61 -5.15
C PRO A 40 16.72 -11.73 -4.57
N ARG A 41 15.62 -11.39 -3.88
CA ARG A 41 14.66 -12.34 -3.29
C ARG A 41 13.36 -12.45 -4.11
N ILE A 42 13.22 -11.65 -5.17
CA ILE A 42 12.01 -11.58 -6.00
C ILE A 42 12.20 -12.46 -7.23
N THR A 43 11.16 -13.19 -7.60
CA THR A 43 11.02 -13.85 -8.91
C THR A 43 9.95 -13.11 -9.70
N LEU A 44 10.24 -12.73 -10.94
CA LEU A 44 9.29 -11.99 -11.77
C LEU A 44 8.22 -12.93 -12.34
N PRO A 45 6.96 -12.49 -12.44
CA PRO A 45 5.93 -13.25 -13.15
C PRO A 45 6.31 -13.41 -14.63
N THR A 46 6.05 -14.59 -15.18
CA THR A 46 6.34 -14.92 -16.58
C THR A 46 5.10 -14.87 -17.47
N ASP A 47 3.91 -14.78 -16.88
CA ASP A 47 2.61 -14.72 -17.53
C ASP A 47 2.20 -13.29 -17.94
N GLY A 48 3.06 -12.29 -17.69
CA GLY A 48 2.76 -10.89 -17.94
C GLY A 48 1.81 -10.26 -16.92
N SER A 49 1.50 -10.95 -15.82
CA SER A 49 0.73 -10.36 -14.71
C SER A 49 1.53 -9.28 -13.97
N ARG A 50 0.84 -8.48 -13.17
CA ARG A 50 1.47 -7.48 -12.29
C ARG A 50 2.31 -8.18 -11.22
N LEU A 51 3.50 -7.66 -10.93
CA LEU A 51 4.25 -8.05 -9.75
C LEU A 51 3.64 -7.36 -8.52
N GLU A 52 3.28 -8.16 -7.52
CA GLU A 52 2.92 -7.68 -6.19
C GLU A 52 3.45 -8.70 -5.18
N VAL A 53 4.53 -8.35 -4.49
CA VAL A 53 5.23 -9.23 -3.55
C VAL A 53 5.41 -8.55 -2.21
N VAL A 54 5.22 -9.32 -1.15
CA VAL A 54 5.51 -8.95 0.24
C VAL A 54 6.70 -9.77 0.71
N LEU A 55 7.75 -9.09 1.15
CA LEU A 55 8.97 -9.73 1.64
C LEU A 55 9.10 -9.46 3.14
N ASP A 56 9.25 -10.51 3.93
CA ASP A 56 9.61 -10.39 5.34
C ASP A 56 11.14 -10.34 5.50
N PHE A 57 11.65 -9.32 6.17
CA PHE A 57 13.07 -9.13 6.44
C PHE A 57 13.51 -9.75 7.77
N GLY A 58 12.56 -10.26 8.59
CA GLY A 58 12.85 -10.86 9.89
C GLY A 58 13.41 -9.85 10.92
N ARG A 59 13.40 -8.56 10.60
CA ARG A 59 13.84 -7.45 11.45
C ARG A 59 12.88 -6.26 11.29
N PRO A 60 12.71 -5.42 12.33
CA PRO A 60 11.96 -4.17 12.21
C PRO A 60 12.50 -3.30 11.07
N LEU A 61 11.62 -2.89 10.15
CA LEU A 61 11.92 -1.96 9.06
C LEU A 61 11.33 -0.56 9.31
N GLY A 62 10.29 -0.47 10.13
CA GLY A 62 9.66 0.81 10.48
C GLY A 62 8.26 0.64 11.07
N PRO A 63 7.61 1.75 11.44
CA PRO A 63 6.26 1.75 11.99
C PRO A 63 5.21 1.37 10.94
N ALA A 64 4.18 0.64 11.36
CA ALA A 64 3.04 0.32 10.52
C ALA A 64 2.26 1.58 10.10
N SER A 65 1.92 1.67 8.81
CA SER A 65 1.02 2.70 8.28
C SER A 65 -0.46 2.29 8.29
N MET A 66 -0.71 1.00 8.53
CA MET A 66 -2.03 0.37 8.63
C MET A 66 -1.98 -0.70 9.71
N VAL A 67 -3.04 -0.80 10.51
CA VAL A 67 -3.15 -1.79 11.58
C VAL A 67 -4.46 -2.55 11.49
N GLU A 68 -4.44 -3.77 12.00
CA GLU A 68 -5.67 -4.49 12.34
C GLU A 68 -6.38 -3.77 13.50
N THR A 69 -7.70 -3.79 13.43
CA THR A 69 -8.60 -3.17 14.40
C THR A 69 -9.73 -4.14 14.72
N VAL A 70 -10.57 -3.79 15.70
CA VAL A 70 -11.83 -4.49 15.87
C VAL A 70 -12.63 -4.43 14.57
N ILE A 71 -13.10 -5.60 14.12
CA ILE A 71 -13.95 -5.71 12.94
C ILE A 71 -15.26 -4.98 13.21
N VAL A 72 -15.57 -4.00 12.37
CA VAL A 72 -16.82 -3.23 12.46
C VAL A 72 -17.77 -3.59 11.32
N ASN A 73 -19.07 -3.50 11.57
CA ASN A 73 -20.05 -3.56 10.50
C ASN A 73 -19.93 -2.28 9.63
N PRO A 74 -20.16 -2.33 8.30
CA PRO A 74 -20.14 -1.16 7.43
C PRO A 74 -21.04 0.03 7.86
N ASP A 75 -22.07 -0.23 8.65
CA ASP A 75 -22.99 0.76 9.23
C ASP A 75 -22.53 1.29 10.61
N THR A 76 -21.41 0.80 11.14
CA THR A 76 -20.87 1.24 12.44
C THR A 76 -20.16 2.58 12.29
N LEU A 77 -20.44 3.52 13.20
CA LEU A 77 -19.71 4.78 13.29
C LEU A 77 -18.24 4.52 13.63
N THR A 78 -17.34 5.03 12.79
CA THR A 78 -15.89 4.96 12.98
C THR A 78 -15.23 6.23 12.47
N THR A 79 -13.92 6.32 12.62
CA THR A 79 -13.14 7.51 12.30
C THR A 79 -12.58 7.42 10.89
N PHE A 80 -12.71 8.52 10.15
CA PHE A 80 -12.24 8.66 8.77
C PHE A 80 -11.41 9.94 8.64
N ALA A 81 -10.57 10.01 7.60
CA ALA A 81 -9.88 11.23 7.18
C ALA A 81 -9.88 11.36 5.65
N ARG A 82 -9.89 12.60 5.13
CA ARG A 82 -9.79 12.89 3.69
C ARG A 82 -8.36 13.24 3.32
N ARG A 83 -7.62 12.22 2.91
CA ARG A 83 -6.23 12.37 2.48
C ARG A 83 -6.12 13.27 1.24
N PRO A 84 -5.11 14.16 1.16
CA PRO A 84 -4.90 14.99 -0.01
C PRO A 84 -4.83 14.17 -1.31
N LYS A 85 -5.46 14.67 -2.37
CA LYS A 85 -5.47 14.04 -3.71
C LYS A 85 -6.15 12.65 -3.76
N ARG A 86 -7.04 12.34 -2.81
CA ARG A 86 -7.90 11.13 -2.84
C ARG A 86 -9.36 11.53 -3.01
N ASN A 87 -10.12 10.73 -3.78
CA ASN A 87 -11.53 11.02 -4.06
C ASN A 87 -12.43 10.65 -2.86
N GLY A 88 -12.16 9.52 -2.23
CA GLY A 88 -12.87 9.06 -1.04
C GLY A 88 -12.04 9.18 0.23
N PRO A 89 -12.69 9.08 1.40
CA PRO A 89 -12.01 9.06 2.68
C PRO A 89 -11.42 7.69 2.99
N SER A 90 -10.42 7.68 3.86
CA SER A 90 -9.85 6.46 4.43
C SER A 90 -10.32 6.29 5.86
N ARG A 91 -10.65 5.06 6.27
CA ARG A 91 -10.82 4.75 7.70
C ARG A 91 -9.47 4.87 8.38
N VAL A 92 -9.43 5.58 9.50
CA VAL A 92 -8.21 5.84 10.26
C VAL A 92 -8.37 5.52 11.73
N VAL A 93 -7.25 5.28 12.40
CA VAL A 93 -7.14 5.20 13.86
C VAL A 93 -6.10 6.20 14.35
N VAL A 94 -6.42 6.92 15.41
CA VAL A 94 -5.46 7.77 16.13
C VAL A 94 -4.92 6.91 17.27
N LEU A 95 -3.60 6.64 17.25
CA LEU A 95 -2.96 5.85 18.29
C LEU A 95 -2.49 6.77 19.43
N GLU A 96 -2.61 6.30 20.66
CA GLU A 96 -2.07 7.00 21.85
C GLU A 96 -0.54 6.83 21.98
N GLY A 97 0.06 5.95 21.19
CA GLY A 97 1.51 5.68 21.17
C GLY A 97 2.02 5.34 19.77
N ASP A 98 3.27 4.89 19.71
CA ASP A 98 3.91 4.56 18.45
C ASP A 98 3.22 3.37 17.74
N PRO A 99 3.09 3.40 16.41
CA PRO A 99 2.58 2.26 15.66
C PRO A 99 3.48 1.03 15.86
N PRO A 100 2.91 -0.18 15.79
CA PRO A 100 3.70 -1.41 15.86
C PRO A 100 4.77 -1.41 14.76
N GLN A 101 5.96 -1.90 15.10
CA GLN A 101 7.01 -2.10 14.12
C GLN A 101 6.68 -3.28 13.22
N ILE A 102 6.94 -3.14 11.93
CA ILE A 102 6.72 -4.18 10.93
C ILE A 102 8.02 -4.56 10.23
N SER A 103 8.13 -5.82 9.83
CA SER A 103 9.30 -6.39 9.16
C SER A 103 9.09 -6.60 7.67
N THR A 104 7.93 -6.20 7.15
CA THR A 104 7.52 -6.49 5.77
C THR A 104 7.75 -5.30 4.85
N PHE A 105 8.19 -5.61 3.63
CA PHE A 105 8.42 -4.67 2.55
C PHE A 105 7.64 -5.10 1.31
N VAL A 106 6.85 -4.20 0.75
CA VAL A 106 6.04 -4.45 -0.43
C VAL A 106 6.76 -3.92 -1.66
N VAL A 107 6.82 -4.73 -2.72
CA VAL A 107 7.30 -4.30 -4.04
C VAL A 107 6.22 -4.55 -5.08
N VAL A 108 5.92 -3.51 -5.83
CA VAL A 108 4.90 -3.53 -6.89
C VAL A 108 5.55 -3.17 -8.21
N GLY A 109 5.32 -3.99 -9.24
CA GLY A 109 5.77 -3.71 -10.60
C GLY A 109 4.72 -4.02 -11.65
N LYS A 110 4.86 -3.38 -12.82
CA LYS A 110 4.08 -3.70 -14.03
C LYS A 110 5.01 -4.28 -15.11
N PRO A 111 4.55 -5.20 -15.95
CA PRO A 111 5.36 -5.72 -17.04
C PRO A 111 5.80 -4.57 -17.95
N LEU A 112 7.09 -4.55 -18.32
CA LEU A 112 7.68 -3.60 -19.26
C LEU A 112 8.12 -4.29 -20.55
N GLY A 113 8.57 -5.55 -20.44
CA GLY A 113 9.00 -6.40 -21.54
C GLY A 113 9.46 -7.76 -21.01
N PRO A 114 9.98 -8.64 -21.87
CA PRO A 114 10.49 -9.94 -21.45
C PRO A 114 11.56 -9.80 -20.35
N GLY A 115 11.29 -10.39 -19.17
CA GLY A 115 12.19 -10.34 -18.01
C GLY A 115 12.36 -8.96 -17.37
N GLN A 116 11.51 -7.98 -17.72
CA GLN A 116 11.62 -6.60 -17.22
C GLN A 116 10.29 -6.08 -16.71
N TYR A 117 10.33 -5.47 -15.53
CA TYR A 117 9.18 -4.89 -14.86
C TYR A 117 9.49 -3.44 -14.50
N ARG A 118 8.54 -2.55 -14.74
CA ARG A 118 8.56 -1.17 -14.24
C ARG A 118 8.20 -1.19 -12.76
N LEU A 119 9.10 -0.73 -11.90
CA LEU A 119 8.85 -0.53 -10.47
C LEU A 119 7.84 0.60 -10.30
N VAL A 120 6.64 0.26 -9.81
CA VAL A 120 5.54 1.21 -9.60
C VAL A 120 5.64 1.85 -8.23
N THR A 121 5.87 1.04 -7.19
CA THR A 121 6.05 1.51 -5.83
C THR A 121 6.77 0.45 -4.99
N ALA A 122 7.45 0.88 -3.94
CA ALA A 122 7.96 0.01 -2.90
C ALA A 122 7.91 0.73 -1.55
N TYR A 123 7.49 0.04 -0.50
CA TYR A 123 7.28 0.64 0.81
C TYR A 123 7.30 -0.39 1.94
N VAL A 124 7.67 0.05 3.14
CA VAL A 124 7.54 -0.72 4.38
C VAL A 124 6.04 -0.80 4.72
N GLY A 125 5.51 -2.02 4.77
CA GLY A 125 4.05 -2.22 4.83
C GLY A 125 3.62 -3.64 4.55
N THR A 126 2.31 -3.84 4.54
CA THR A 126 1.64 -5.03 4.02
C THR A 126 0.81 -4.64 2.80
N THR A 127 0.42 -5.63 2.00
CA THR A 127 -0.54 -5.38 0.91
C THR A 127 -1.95 -5.25 1.47
N ALA A 128 -2.74 -4.40 0.83
CA ALA A 128 -4.15 -4.23 1.12
C ALA A 128 -4.92 -4.14 -0.20
N PRO A 129 -6.15 -4.67 -0.28
CA PRO A 129 -7.03 -4.37 -1.40
C PRO A 129 -7.22 -2.85 -1.49
N GLY A 130 -7.50 -2.35 -2.70
CA GLY A 130 -7.90 -0.97 -2.88
C GLY A 130 -9.03 -0.59 -1.93
N GLU A 131 -9.05 0.64 -1.45
CA GLU A 131 -10.12 1.12 -0.56
C GLU A 131 -11.51 0.94 -1.20
N PRO A 132 -12.59 0.76 -0.43
CA PRO A 132 -13.88 0.39 -0.98
C PRO A 132 -14.42 1.43 -1.98
N TRP A 133 -14.08 2.70 -1.81
CA TRP A 133 -14.45 3.78 -2.73
C TRP A 133 -13.66 3.78 -4.04
N ALA A 134 -12.50 3.13 -4.08
CA ALA A 134 -11.61 3.04 -5.23
C ALA A 134 -11.83 1.78 -6.07
N GLU A 135 -12.52 0.78 -5.50
CA GLU A 135 -12.85 -0.47 -6.18
C GLU A 135 -14.04 -0.28 -7.12
N LYS A 136 -13.83 -0.56 -8.41
CA LYS A 136 -14.82 -0.32 -9.47
C LYS A 136 -15.75 -1.50 -9.67
N ASP A 137 -15.27 -2.70 -9.35
CA ASP A 137 -16.08 -3.91 -9.38
C ASP A 137 -16.83 -4.04 -8.05
N VAL A 138 -18.16 -3.92 -8.12
CA VAL A 138 -19.04 -4.00 -6.94
C VAL A 138 -18.87 -5.33 -6.19
N HIS A 139 -18.68 -6.43 -6.91
CA HIS A 139 -18.49 -7.75 -6.29
C HIS A 139 -17.15 -7.80 -5.56
N ALA A 140 -16.07 -7.37 -6.21
CA ALA A 140 -14.75 -7.31 -5.57
C ALA A 140 -14.72 -6.33 -4.39
N ARG A 141 -15.51 -5.25 -4.46
CA ARG A 141 -15.66 -4.32 -3.35
C ARG A 141 -16.31 -4.99 -2.16
N ASP A 142 -17.48 -5.59 -2.36
CA ASP A 142 -18.33 -6.05 -1.27
C ASP A 142 -17.81 -7.36 -0.64
N GLU A 143 -17.11 -8.20 -1.41
CA GLU A 143 -16.60 -9.49 -0.92
C GLU A 143 -15.16 -9.44 -0.40
N ARG A 144 -14.34 -8.47 -0.85
CA ARG A 144 -12.91 -8.40 -0.50
C ARG A 144 -12.51 -7.08 0.11
N SER A 145 -12.77 -5.96 -0.57
CA SER A 145 -12.29 -4.65 -0.11
C SER A 145 -12.98 -4.21 1.18
N LEU A 146 -14.31 -4.13 1.17
CA LEU A 146 -15.09 -3.64 2.31
C LEU A 146 -14.89 -4.51 3.55
N PRO A 147 -14.96 -5.86 3.49
CA PRO A 147 -14.68 -6.69 4.65
C PRO A 147 -13.27 -6.49 5.22
N PHE A 148 -12.26 -6.35 4.36
CA PHE A 148 -10.89 -6.05 4.79
C PHE A 148 -10.81 -4.71 5.54
N TRP A 149 -11.36 -3.64 4.95
CA TRP A 149 -11.33 -2.29 5.55
C TRP A 149 -12.30 -2.10 6.73
N CYS A 150 -13.22 -3.05 6.94
CA CYS A 150 -13.98 -3.20 8.19
C CYS A 150 -13.13 -3.79 9.32
N GLY A 151 -12.07 -4.56 9.02
CA GLY A 151 -11.10 -5.04 10.00
C GLY A 151 -9.84 -4.19 10.15
N HIS A 152 -9.55 -3.31 9.19
CA HIS A 152 -8.30 -2.54 9.16
C HIS A 152 -8.54 -1.02 9.14
N ALA A 153 -7.56 -0.27 9.62
CA ALA A 153 -7.53 1.18 9.53
C ALA A 153 -6.11 1.68 9.25
N LEU A 154 -5.99 2.80 8.53
CA LEU A 154 -4.72 3.50 8.43
C LEU A 154 -4.39 4.17 9.75
N VAL A 155 -3.12 4.22 10.13
CA VAL A 155 -2.69 5.06 11.25
C VAL A 155 -2.77 6.52 10.82
N TRP A 156 -3.56 7.31 11.54
CA TRP A 156 -3.74 8.71 11.23
C TRP A 156 -2.43 9.48 11.40
N ARG A 157 -2.19 10.41 10.49
CA ARG A 157 -1.08 11.36 10.55
C ARG A 157 -1.61 12.76 10.23
N PRO A 158 -0.98 13.83 10.74
CA PRO A 158 -1.44 15.20 10.49
C PRO A 158 -1.56 15.58 9.00
N ASP A 159 -0.76 14.96 8.12
CA ASP A 159 -0.80 15.19 6.66
C ASP A 159 -2.03 14.57 5.97
N MET A 160 -2.81 13.73 6.67
CA MET A 160 -4.00 13.08 6.13
C MET A 160 -5.26 13.94 6.20
N GLY A 161 -5.18 15.15 6.78
CA GLY A 161 -6.30 16.05 7.00
C GLY A 161 -7.05 15.75 8.30
N GLU A 162 -8.12 16.52 8.52
CA GLU A 162 -8.95 16.41 9.72
C GLU A 162 -9.69 15.07 9.79
N VAL A 163 -9.77 14.54 11.02
CA VAL A 163 -10.57 13.35 11.31
C VAL A 163 -12.03 13.72 11.47
N PHE A 164 -12.91 12.82 11.03
CA PHE A 164 -14.36 12.95 11.20
C PHE A 164 -14.99 11.58 11.42
N THR A 165 -16.18 11.56 12.03
CA THR A 165 -16.92 10.33 12.28
C THR A 165 -17.94 10.07 11.17
N SER A 166 -17.98 8.85 10.65
CA SER A 166 -18.96 8.41 9.65
C SER A 166 -19.07 6.89 9.64
N THR A 167 -19.77 6.33 8.66
CA THR A 167 -19.84 4.89 8.38
C THR A 167 -19.31 4.62 6.97
N TRP A 168 -18.83 3.39 6.70
CA TRP A 168 -18.44 3.02 5.34
C TRP A 168 -19.61 3.19 4.36
N ARG A 169 -20.82 2.77 4.76
CA ARG A 169 -22.04 2.91 3.95
C ARG A 169 -22.34 4.36 3.58
N ASN A 170 -22.25 5.28 4.54
CA ASN A 170 -22.49 6.70 4.28
C ASN A 170 -21.44 7.29 3.34
N GLU A 171 -20.16 6.97 3.53
CA GLU A 171 -19.09 7.50 2.67
C GLU A 171 -19.14 6.94 1.25
N LEU A 172 -19.53 5.67 1.07
CA LEU A 172 -19.74 5.07 -0.25
C LEU A 172 -20.95 5.68 -0.96
N ALA A 173 -22.08 5.84 -0.26
CA ALA A 173 -23.28 6.46 -0.81
C ALA A 173 -23.04 7.90 -1.31
N LYS A 174 -22.25 8.71 -0.59
CA LYS A 174 -21.85 10.07 -1.00
C LYS A 174 -21.08 10.11 -2.32
N LEU A 175 -20.37 9.03 -2.64
CA LEU A 175 -19.54 8.90 -3.83
C LEU A 175 -20.27 8.22 -4.99
N GLY A 176 -21.52 7.76 -4.78
CA GLY A 176 -22.31 7.07 -5.79
C GLY A 176 -21.75 5.69 -6.14
N VAL A 177 -21.04 5.06 -5.20
CA VAL A 177 -20.48 3.71 -5.33
C VAL A 177 -21.23 2.75 -4.40
#